data_AF-A0A2R6S423-F1
#
_entry.id   AF-A0A2R6S423-F1
#
_cell.length_a   1.000
_cell.length_b   1.000
_cell.length_c   1.000
_cell.angle_alpha   90.00
_cell.angle_beta   90.00
_cell.angle_gamma   90.00
#
_symmetry.space_group_name_H-M   'P 1'
#
loop_
_entity.id
_entity.type
_entity.pdbx_description
1 polymer ?
#
loop_
_entity_poly.entity_id
_entity_poly.type
_entity_poly.pdbx_seq_one_letter_code
_entity_poly.pdbx_strand_id
1 'polypeptide(L)'
;MYAILDAKSYYDARYVTNVAYFYLNPSQEQVFTYEIANPGDADIWTFSLRDWNTDQGAIPLDAYPTLQQVTYDFVDDSLSGNCTVPTSSAAANSTTLTSPCMTGTFDPGNVLSFNITSSVPLNNTLASNTTSAATPSSTSSVLRAQDKGWTFSDDAPSLILRLVDPLHDTLGPIVLRTAVTRPHDSTELKVCLAGVQGGNEVGAQVMAPLGLILMRQADYALYATRPSDDD
;
A
#
# COMPACT_ATOMS: atom_id res chain seq x y z
N MET A 1 8.88 7.52 -5.37
CA MET A 1 8.00 6.69 -6.22
C MET A 1 6.60 7.29 -6.12
N TYR A 2 5.66 6.94 -6.98
CA TYR A 2 4.26 7.30 -6.74
C TYR A 2 3.34 6.15 -7.13
N ALA A 3 2.14 6.15 -6.55
CA ALA A 3 1.05 5.29 -6.96
C ALA A 3 -0.09 6.15 -7.53
N ILE A 4 -0.83 5.60 -8.49
CA ILE A 4 -2.16 6.09 -8.88
C ILE A 4 -3.16 5.06 -8.38
N LEU A 5 -4.02 5.48 -7.47
CA LEU A 5 -5.16 4.71 -7.02
C LEU A 5 -6.29 4.96 -8.00
N ASP A 6 -6.71 3.91 -8.68
CA ASP A 6 -7.79 3.94 -9.65
C ASP A 6 -8.96 3.12 -9.10
N ALA A 7 -10.03 3.83 -8.75
CA ALA A 7 -11.23 3.28 -8.17
C ALA A 7 -12.31 3.05 -9.23
N LYS A 8 -13.17 2.06 -9.00
CA LYS A 8 -14.36 1.89 -9.83
C LYS A 8 -15.33 3.06 -9.64
N SER A 9 -15.88 3.54 -10.74
CA SER A 9 -17.01 4.46 -10.77
C SER A 9 -18.34 3.71 -10.62
N TYR A 10 -19.43 4.48 -10.47
CA TYR A 10 -20.80 3.97 -10.46
C TYR A 10 -21.19 3.28 -11.78
N TYR A 11 -20.65 3.76 -12.91
CA TYR A 11 -20.97 3.26 -14.25
C TYR A 11 -20.14 2.05 -14.66
N ASP A 12 -19.08 1.74 -13.91
CA ASP A 12 -18.23 0.61 -14.23
C ASP A 12 -18.94 -0.73 -14.03
N ALA A 13 -18.55 -1.71 -14.85
CA ALA A 13 -19.09 -3.04 -14.73
C ALA A 13 -18.67 -3.67 -13.39
N ARG A 14 -19.52 -4.55 -12.84
CA ARG A 14 -19.31 -5.17 -11.52
C ARG A 14 -18.00 -5.95 -11.36
N TYR A 15 -17.38 -6.36 -12.47
CA TYR A 15 -16.11 -7.09 -12.48
C TYR A 15 -14.87 -6.18 -12.52
N VAL A 16 -15.06 -4.86 -12.66
CA VAL A 16 -13.97 -3.88 -12.52
C VAL A 16 -13.59 -3.82 -11.05
N THR A 17 -12.29 -3.95 -10.79
CA THR A 17 -11.74 -3.92 -9.44
C THR A 17 -10.98 -2.61 -9.22
N ASN A 18 -10.87 -2.17 -7.97
CA ASN A 18 -10.03 -1.01 -7.66
C ASN A 18 -8.57 -1.45 -7.64
N VAL A 19 -7.71 -0.65 -8.24
CA VAL A 19 -6.30 -0.98 -8.44
C VAL A 19 -5.39 0.16 -8.01
N ALA A 20 -4.16 -0.18 -7.67
CA ALA A 20 -3.08 0.75 -7.42
C ALA A 20 -1.96 0.49 -8.42
N TYR A 21 -1.73 1.45 -9.31
CA TYR A 21 -0.66 1.42 -10.29
C TYR A 21 0.58 2.11 -9.73
N PHE A 22 1.73 1.43 -9.73
CA PHE A 22 2.96 1.96 -9.17
C PHE A 22 3.93 2.41 -10.25
N TYR A 23 4.52 3.59 -10.06
CA TYR A 23 5.38 4.25 -11.04
C TYR A 23 6.70 4.69 -10.42
N LEU A 24 7.80 4.43 -11.15
CA LEU A 24 9.11 4.96 -10.81
C LEU A 24 9.21 6.45 -11.16
N ASN A 25 9.99 7.18 -10.36
CA ASN A 25 10.32 8.59 -10.60
C ASN A 25 11.85 8.67 -10.85
N PRO A 26 12.35 9.31 -11.92
CA PRO A 26 11.66 10.16 -12.89
C PRO A 26 11.18 9.49 -14.17
N SER A 27 11.38 8.18 -14.37
CA SER A 27 11.04 7.51 -15.64
C SER A 27 9.55 7.50 -15.97
N GLN A 28 8.67 7.66 -14.97
CA GLN A 28 7.20 7.55 -15.12
C GLN A 28 6.76 6.20 -15.71
N GLU A 29 7.60 5.18 -15.59
CA GLU A 29 7.30 3.83 -16.02
C GLU A 29 6.48 3.11 -14.95
N GLN A 30 5.36 2.51 -15.36
CA GLN A 30 4.55 1.64 -14.50
C GLN A 30 5.30 0.33 -14.30
N VAL A 31 5.57 -0.04 -13.04
CA VAL A 31 6.38 -1.22 -12.72
C VAL A 31 5.56 -2.41 -12.26
N PHE A 32 4.49 -2.18 -11.50
CA PHE A 32 3.60 -3.23 -11.01
C PHE A 32 2.25 -2.66 -10.61
N THR A 33 1.29 -3.56 -10.45
CA THR A 33 -0.10 -3.25 -10.11
C THR A 33 -0.54 -4.08 -8.91
N TYR A 34 -1.19 -3.43 -7.96
CA TYR A 34 -1.94 -4.11 -6.89
C TYR A 34 -3.43 -3.94 -7.11
N GLU A 35 -4.21 -4.87 -6.57
CA GLU A 35 -5.66 -4.76 -6.54
C GLU A 35 -6.18 -4.95 -5.11
N ILE A 36 -7.34 -4.34 -4.83
CA ILE A 36 -8.10 -4.63 -3.62
C ILE A 36 -9.25 -5.57 -3.97
N ALA A 37 -9.34 -6.70 -3.29
CA ALA A 37 -10.41 -7.66 -3.42
C ALA A 37 -11.08 -7.91 -2.06
N ASN A 38 -12.36 -8.24 -2.11
CA ASN A 38 -13.11 -8.78 -0.98
C ASN A 38 -13.50 -10.23 -1.34
N PRO A 39 -12.62 -11.21 -1.11
CA PRO A 39 -12.86 -12.60 -1.48
C PRO A 39 -13.75 -13.29 -0.43
N GLY A 40 -15.07 -13.06 -0.52
CA GLY A 40 -16.06 -13.93 0.12
C GLY A 40 -16.49 -13.58 1.55
N ASP A 41 -16.12 -12.41 2.09
CA ASP A 41 -16.62 -11.91 3.39
C ASP A 41 -16.53 -10.37 3.49
N ALA A 42 -17.60 -9.70 3.94
CA ALA A 42 -17.66 -8.24 3.97
C ALA A 42 -16.55 -7.60 4.83
N ASP A 43 -16.10 -8.32 5.86
CA ASP A 43 -15.17 -7.80 6.87
C ASP A 43 -13.70 -8.12 6.56
N ILE A 44 -13.41 -8.93 5.54
CA ILE A 44 -12.03 -9.27 5.16
C ILE A 44 -11.72 -8.74 3.76
N TRP A 45 -10.77 -7.83 3.69
CA TRP A 45 -10.28 -7.26 2.43
C TRP A 45 -8.82 -7.63 2.21
N THR A 46 -8.42 -7.82 0.96
CA THR A 46 -7.04 -8.17 0.59
C THR A 46 -6.53 -7.22 -0.47
N PHE A 47 -5.40 -6.56 -0.19
CA PHE A 47 -4.64 -5.76 -1.13
C PHE A 47 -3.44 -6.57 -1.60
N SER A 48 -3.43 -7.02 -2.85
CA SER A 48 -2.43 -7.98 -3.35
C SER A 48 -1.85 -7.59 -4.69
N LEU A 49 -0.61 -8.03 -4.93
CA LEU A 49 0.04 -7.90 -6.21
C LEU A 49 -0.80 -8.65 -7.26
N ARG A 50 -1.11 -7.95 -8.34
CA ARG A 50 -1.90 -8.45 -9.45
C ARG A 50 -1.01 -8.76 -10.65
N ASP A 51 -0.22 -7.78 -11.08
CA ASP A 51 0.54 -7.84 -12.32
C ASP A 51 1.92 -7.20 -12.16
N TRP A 52 2.91 -7.76 -12.86
CA TRP A 52 4.20 -7.12 -13.12
C TRP A 52 4.14 -6.44 -14.49
N ASN A 53 4.38 -5.13 -14.52
CA ASN A 53 4.33 -4.33 -15.75
C ASN A 53 5.71 -4.11 -16.38
N THR A 54 6.77 -4.31 -15.59
CA THR A 54 8.18 -4.29 -16.00
C THR A 54 8.85 -5.61 -15.60
N ASP A 55 9.94 -5.98 -16.26
CA ASP A 55 10.80 -7.08 -15.81
C ASP A 55 11.25 -6.85 -14.36
N GLN A 56 11.03 -7.85 -13.51
CA GLN A 56 11.35 -7.81 -12.08
C GLN A 56 12.83 -7.48 -11.83
N GLY A 57 13.72 -7.96 -12.70
CA GLY A 57 15.16 -7.67 -12.60
C GLY A 57 15.53 -6.21 -12.89
N ALA A 58 14.65 -5.45 -13.53
CA ALA A 58 14.84 -4.03 -13.84
C ALA A 58 14.27 -3.09 -12.76
N ILE A 59 13.48 -3.62 -11.82
CA ILE A 59 12.92 -2.83 -10.72
C ILE A 59 14.02 -2.61 -9.67
N PRO A 60 14.35 -1.35 -9.31
CA PRO A 60 15.28 -1.07 -8.22
C PRO A 60 14.87 -1.78 -6.94
N LEU A 61 15.83 -2.36 -6.22
CA LEU A 61 15.54 -3.21 -5.06
C LEU A 61 14.78 -2.47 -3.95
N ASP A 62 14.96 -1.16 -3.82
CA ASP A 62 14.21 -0.31 -2.88
C ASP A 62 12.75 -0.15 -3.30
N ALA A 63 12.47 -0.16 -4.60
CA ALA A 63 11.12 -0.11 -5.17
C ALA A 63 10.49 -1.49 -5.40
N TYR A 64 11.21 -2.59 -5.11
CA TYR A 64 10.72 -3.94 -5.33
C TYR A 64 9.69 -4.34 -4.25
N PRO A 65 8.46 -4.73 -4.62
CA PRO A 65 7.41 -5.00 -3.66
C PRO A 65 7.50 -6.45 -3.13
N THR A 66 8.35 -6.68 -2.13
CA THR A 66 8.48 -8.02 -1.52
C THR A 66 7.20 -8.45 -0.80
N LEU A 67 6.40 -7.51 -0.30
CA LEU A 67 5.12 -7.76 0.36
C LEU A 67 4.03 -8.00 -0.69
N GLN A 68 3.70 -9.26 -0.94
CA GLN A 68 2.77 -9.64 -2.02
C GLN A 68 1.32 -9.37 -1.69
N GLN A 69 0.96 -9.42 -0.41
CA GLN A 69 -0.41 -9.13 0.02
C GLN A 69 -0.45 -8.52 1.42
N VAL A 70 -1.47 -7.70 1.64
CA VAL A 70 -1.93 -7.24 2.95
C VAL A 70 -3.39 -7.63 3.09
N THR A 71 -3.73 -8.32 4.16
CA THR A 71 -5.09 -8.67 4.53
C THR A 71 -5.51 -7.76 5.68
N TYR A 72 -6.70 -7.16 5.53
CA TYR A 72 -7.37 -6.30 6.48
C TYR A 72 -8.53 -7.07 7.07
N ASP A 73 -8.55 -7.20 8.39
CA ASP A 73 -9.68 -7.75 9.13
C ASP A 73 -10.36 -6.58 9.88
N PHE A 74 -11.58 -6.25 9.49
CA PHE A 74 -12.37 -5.17 10.08
C PHE A 74 -13.16 -5.61 11.32
N VAL A 75 -13.10 -6.89 11.72
CA VAL A 75 -13.72 -7.36 12.96
C VAL A 75 -12.90 -6.89 14.18
N ASP A 76 -11.58 -6.90 14.05
CA ASP A 76 -10.63 -6.53 15.12
C ASP A 76 -9.64 -5.42 14.72
N ASP A 77 -9.87 -4.79 13.57
CA ASP A 77 -9.01 -3.78 12.95
C ASP A 77 -7.54 -4.25 12.84
N SER A 78 -7.32 -5.50 12.46
CA SER A 78 -6.00 -6.12 12.33
C SER A 78 -5.50 -6.21 10.90
N LEU A 79 -4.18 -6.31 10.78
CA LEU A 79 -3.44 -6.45 9.53
C LEU A 79 -2.56 -7.68 9.57
N SER A 80 -2.51 -8.39 8.45
CA SER A 80 -1.49 -9.42 8.21
C SER A 80 -0.97 -9.33 6.79
N GLY A 81 0.24 -9.82 6.54
CA GLY A 81 0.82 -9.76 5.21
C GLY A 81 1.85 -10.85 4.94
N ASN A 82 1.88 -11.29 3.69
CA ASN A 82 2.80 -12.31 3.22
C ASN A 82 3.81 -11.72 2.24
N CYS A 83 5.06 -12.13 2.39
CA CYS A 83 6.15 -11.75 1.51
C CYS A 83 6.58 -12.92 0.66
N THR A 84 7.07 -12.64 -0.54
CA THR A 84 7.84 -13.60 -1.34
C THR A 84 9.31 -13.24 -1.31
N VAL A 85 10.14 -14.22 -0.96
CA VAL A 85 11.59 -14.12 -1.06
C VAL A 85 12.11 -15.11 -2.10
N PRO A 86 13.02 -14.69 -3.01
CA PRO A 86 13.71 -15.63 -3.89
C PRO A 86 14.53 -16.63 -3.06
N THR A 87 14.41 -17.93 -3.33
CA THR A 87 15.19 -18.96 -2.61
C THR A 87 16.57 -19.20 -3.22
N SER A 88 16.91 -18.58 -4.35
CA SER A 88 18.24 -18.68 -4.97
C SER A 88 18.58 -17.46 -5.83
N SER A 89 19.85 -17.03 -5.83
CA SER A 89 20.37 -15.91 -6.63
C SER A 89 20.59 -16.23 -8.12
N ALA A 90 20.25 -17.44 -8.58
CA ALA A 90 20.43 -17.86 -9.96
C ALA A 90 19.14 -17.65 -10.78
N ALA A 91 19.16 -16.63 -11.63
CA ALA A 91 18.04 -16.03 -12.36
C ALA A 91 17.32 -16.91 -13.41
N ALA A 92 17.48 -18.24 -13.40
CA ALA A 92 16.90 -19.10 -14.44
C ALA A 92 15.67 -19.91 -13.99
N ASN A 93 15.52 -20.20 -12.69
CA ASN A 93 14.41 -20.99 -12.12
C ASN A 93 14.30 -20.75 -10.59
N SER A 94 14.31 -19.48 -10.17
CA SER A 94 14.22 -19.16 -8.74
C SER A 94 12.83 -19.52 -8.21
N THR A 95 12.73 -20.56 -7.38
CA THR A 95 11.55 -20.77 -6.55
C THR A 95 11.40 -19.59 -5.59
N THR A 96 10.17 -19.10 -5.43
CA THR A 96 9.85 -18.06 -4.44
C THR A 96 9.19 -18.73 -3.24
N LEU A 97 9.68 -18.44 -2.04
CA LEU A 97 9.03 -18.87 -0.80
C LEU A 97 8.09 -17.75 -0.33
N THR A 98 6.82 -18.09 -0.15
CA THR A 98 5.85 -17.20 0.48
C THR A 98 5.77 -17.47 1.97
N SER A 99 5.96 -16.45 2.80
CA SER A 99 5.85 -16.57 4.26
C SER A 99 5.24 -15.32 4.89
N PRO A 100 4.56 -15.45 6.06
CA PRO A 100 4.12 -14.31 6.84
C PRO A 100 5.32 -13.41 7.19
N CYS A 101 5.17 -12.10 6.98
CA CYS A 101 6.24 -11.13 7.19
C CYS A 101 5.76 -9.79 7.76
N MET A 102 4.45 -9.65 7.94
CA MET A 102 3.85 -8.44 8.48
C MET A 102 2.65 -8.80 9.33
N THR A 103 2.53 -8.14 10.47
CA THR A 103 1.32 -8.08 11.28
C THR A 103 1.11 -6.66 11.78
N GLY A 104 -0.09 -6.34 12.22
CA GLY A 104 -0.35 -5.03 12.81
C GLY A 104 -1.81 -4.80 13.14
N THR A 105 -2.10 -3.56 13.51
CA THR A 105 -3.46 -3.05 13.66
C THR A 105 -3.57 -1.70 12.97
N PHE A 106 -4.79 -1.31 12.66
CA PHE A 106 -5.13 0.02 12.18
C PHE A 106 -6.24 0.63 13.04
N ASP A 107 -6.39 1.95 13.00
CA ASP A 107 -7.55 2.65 13.52
C ASP A 107 -8.06 3.54 12.39
N PRO A 108 -9.19 3.19 11.75
CA PRO A 108 -9.74 3.95 10.64
C PRO A 108 -10.53 5.19 11.08
N GLY A 109 -10.54 5.51 12.38
CA GLY A 109 -11.27 6.63 12.97
C GLY A 109 -10.83 8.02 12.49
N ASN A 110 -11.14 9.04 13.29
CA ASN A 110 -10.94 10.45 12.89
C ASN A 110 -9.49 10.79 12.48
N VAL A 111 -8.51 10.13 13.09
CA VAL A 111 -7.10 10.26 12.72
C VAL A 111 -6.60 8.87 12.39
N LEU A 112 -6.51 8.57 11.10
CA LEU A 112 -6.02 7.28 10.61
C LEU A 112 -4.67 6.95 11.23
N SER A 113 -4.55 5.77 11.86
CA SER A 113 -3.30 5.33 12.45
C SER A 113 -3.05 3.85 12.26
N PHE A 114 -1.78 3.46 12.38
CA PHE A 114 -1.32 2.08 12.20
C PHE A 114 -0.26 1.73 13.23
N ASN A 115 -0.28 0.49 13.68
CA ASN A 115 0.83 -0.13 14.39
C ASN A 115 1.26 -1.36 13.60
N ILE A 116 2.40 -1.27 12.92
CA ILE A 116 2.88 -2.30 11.99
C ILE A 116 4.15 -2.92 12.56
N THR A 117 4.15 -4.25 12.65
CA THR A 117 5.37 -5.03 12.86
C THR A 117 5.68 -5.76 11.56
N SER A 118 6.86 -5.53 11.02
CA SER A 118 7.23 -6.13 9.74
C SER A 118 8.67 -6.63 9.75
N SER A 119 8.85 -7.83 9.21
CA SER A 119 10.14 -8.41 8.84
C SER A 119 10.34 -8.37 7.33
N VAL A 120 9.62 -7.49 6.62
CA VAL A 120 9.88 -7.20 5.20
C VAL A 120 11.36 -6.85 5.05
N PRO A 121 12.12 -7.59 4.22
CA PRO A 121 13.54 -7.33 4.05
C PRO A 121 13.73 -6.00 3.30
N LEU A 122 13.90 -4.90 4.05
CA LEU A 122 14.35 -3.62 3.49
C LEU A 122 15.85 -3.73 3.19
N ASN A 123 16.17 -4.13 1.96
CA ASN A 123 17.41 -3.99 1.18
C ASN A 123 18.82 -4.21 1.78
N ASN A 124 19.00 -4.43 3.09
CA ASN A 124 20.31 -4.73 3.69
C ASN A 124 20.50 -6.23 4.03
N THR A 125 19.51 -7.08 3.79
CA THR A 125 19.58 -8.52 4.13
C THR A 125 19.70 -9.43 2.91
N LEU A 126 19.34 -8.95 1.71
CA LEU A 126 19.53 -9.71 0.46
C LEU A 126 20.96 -9.62 -0.10
N ALA A 127 21.80 -8.75 0.45
CA ALA A 127 23.21 -8.60 0.05
C ALA A 127 24.16 -9.66 0.65
N SER A 128 23.69 -10.52 1.56
CA SER A 128 24.54 -11.58 2.14
C SER A 128 24.34 -12.91 1.41
N ASN A 129 25.15 -13.11 0.37
CA ASN A 129 25.44 -14.40 -0.25
C ASN A 129 26.13 -15.35 0.77
N THR A 130 25.47 -15.81 1.83
CA THR A 130 25.96 -16.91 2.67
C THR A 130 24.81 -17.60 3.43
N THR A 131 24.38 -18.77 2.94
CA THR A 131 24.02 -20.01 3.69
C THR A 131 23.36 -19.99 5.08
N SER A 132 22.72 -18.92 5.52
CA SER A 132 21.82 -18.95 6.68
C SER A 132 20.69 -17.95 6.44
N ALA A 133 19.46 -18.44 6.49
CA ALA A 133 18.27 -17.62 6.57
C ALA A 133 18.35 -16.78 7.85
N ALA A 134 19.02 -15.64 7.78
CA ALA A 134 18.97 -14.63 8.82
C ALA A 134 17.52 -14.12 8.82
N THR A 135 16.76 -14.50 9.84
CA THR A 135 15.41 -13.99 10.07
C THR A 135 15.50 -12.46 10.01
N PRO A 136 14.86 -11.80 9.03
CA PRO A 136 14.92 -10.35 8.95
C PRO A 136 14.46 -9.77 10.29
N SER A 137 15.25 -8.85 10.85
CA SER A 137 14.91 -8.21 12.12
C SER A 137 13.54 -7.55 11.98
N SER A 138 12.56 -7.99 12.74
CA SER A 138 11.25 -7.36 12.75
C SER A 138 11.38 -5.94 13.26
N THR A 139 10.92 -4.98 12.46
CA THR A 139 10.79 -3.57 12.83
C THR A 139 9.35 -3.28 13.21
N SER A 140 9.14 -2.62 14.35
CA SER A 140 7.85 -2.04 14.71
C SER A 140 7.82 -0.57 14.30
N SER A 141 6.72 -0.13 13.72
CA SER A 141 6.52 1.25 13.26
C SER A 141 5.09 1.68 13.58
N VAL A 142 4.98 2.85 14.19
CA VAL A 142 3.68 3.51 14.39
C VAL A 142 3.53 4.60 13.34
N LEU A 143 2.39 4.62 12.66
CA LEU A 143 2.05 5.63 11.67
C LEU A 143 0.81 6.39 12.12
N ARG A 144 0.76 7.69 11.83
CA ARG A 144 -0.41 8.53 12.11
C ARG A 144 -0.59 9.56 11.00
N ALA A 145 -1.84 9.77 10.60
CA ALA A 145 -2.20 10.85 9.71
C ALA A 145 -2.01 12.18 10.42
N GLN A 146 -1.44 13.16 9.71
CA GLN A 146 -1.21 14.50 10.25
C GLN A 146 -2.51 15.26 10.49
N ASP A 147 -3.55 14.99 9.70
CA ASP A 147 -4.85 15.65 9.74
C ASP A 147 -5.99 14.63 9.60
N LYS A 148 -7.22 15.14 9.65
CA LYS A 148 -8.47 14.35 9.53
C LYS A 148 -8.97 14.27 8.09
N GLY A 149 -8.16 14.67 7.11
CA GLY A 149 -8.51 14.72 5.68
C GLY A 149 -8.90 13.36 5.07
N TRP A 150 -8.59 12.28 5.78
CA TRP A 150 -8.98 10.91 5.47
C TRP A 150 -10.50 10.63 5.55
N THR A 151 -11.20 11.23 6.52
CA THR A 151 -12.59 10.87 6.85
C THR A 151 -13.66 11.68 6.13
N PHE A 152 -13.29 12.62 5.23
CA PHE A 152 -14.27 13.47 4.56
C PHE A 152 -15.22 12.59 3.72
N SER A 153 -16.53 12.80 3.90
CA SER A 153 -17.59 11.96 3.30
C SER A 153 -17.82 12.26 1.83
N ASP A 154 -17.51 13.48 1.41
CA ASP A 154 -17.89 14.02 0.09
C ASP A 154 -16.66 14.40 -0.76
N ASP A 155 -15.45 14.12 -0.27
CA ASP A 155 -14.18 14.43 -0.92
C ASP A 155 -13.27 13.19 -0.97
N ALA A 156 -12.32 13.18 -1.90
CA ALA A 156 -11.28 12.15 -1.96
C ALA A 156 -10.41 12.18 -0.70
N PRO A 157 -9.86 11.01 -0.26
CA PRO A 157 -9.04 10.96 0.93
C PRO A 157 -7.76 11.81 0.78
N SER A 158 -7.66 12.86 1.58
CA SER A 158 -6.51 13.76 1.64
C SER A 158 -5.74 13.50 2.93
N LEU A 159 -4.51 13.01 2.88
CA LEU A 159 -3.72 12.80 4.10
C LEU A 159 -2.21 12.88 3.87
N ILE A 160 -1.50 13.24 4.92
CA ILE A 160 -0.05 13.07 5.06
C ILE A 160 0.17 12.05 6.17
N LEU A 161 0.66 10.86 5.83
CA LEU A 161 0.97 9.82 6.79
C LEU A 161 2.42 9.94 7.23
N ARG A 162 2.65 9.94 8.54
CA ARG A 162 3.98 10.09 9.13
C ARG A 162 4.28 8.97 10.11
N LEU A 163 5.56 8.68 10.28
CA LEU A 163 6.03 7.91 11.43
C LEU A 163 5.72 8.68 12.71
N VAL A 164 5.47 7.95 13.79
CA VAL A 164 5.36 8.49 15.15
C VAL A 164 6.53 7.96 15.95
N ASP A 165 7.24 8.85 16.64
CA ASP A 165 8.16 8.45 17.69
C ASP A 165 7.35 7.99 18.91
N PRO A 166 7.34 6.68 19.24
CA PRO A 166 6.51 6.17 20.32
C PRO A 166 6.95 6.65 21.71
N LEU A 167 8.20 7.10 21.86
CA LEU A 167 8.73 7.56 23.15
C LEU A 167 8.28 8.98 23.48
N HIS A 168 8.14 9.83 22.46
CA HIS A 168 7.83 11.25 22.62
C HIS A 168 6.46 11.65 22.05
N ASP A 169 5.75 10.71 21.40
CA ASP A 169 4.50 10.93 20.66
C ASP A 169 4.59 12.11 19.67
N THR A 170 5.73 12.24 18.99
CA THR A 170 5.98 13.31 18.01
C THR A 170 5.92 12.78 16.59
N LEU A 171 5.43 13.62 15.67
CA LEU A 171 5.37 13.30 14.25
C LEU A 171 6.76 13.35 13.63
N GLY A 172 7.16 12.25 13.01
CA GLY A 172 8.41 12.06 12.31
C GLY A 172 8.32 12.27 10.79
N PRO A 173 9.19 11.58 10.02
CA PRO A 173 9.22 11.64 8.56
C PRO A 173 7.90 11.25 7.90
N ILE A 174 7.65 11.82 6.71
CA ILE A 174 6.52 11.47 5.85
C ILE A 174 6.79 10.12 5.21
N VAL A 175 5.83 9.20 5.30
CA VAL A 175 5.86 7.89 4.65
C VAL A 175 5.14 7.94 3.30
N LEU A 176 3.95 8.54 3.29
CA LEU A 176 3.20 8.81 2.08
C LEU A 176 2.34 10.05 2.23
N ARG A 177 1.95 10.59 1.08
CA ARG A 177 1.04 11.73 1.00
C ARG A 177 0.11 11.54 -0.18
N THR A 178 -1.19 11.59 0.04
CA THR A 178 -2.14 11.70 -1.07
C THR A 178 -2.05 13.11 -1.65
N ALA A 179 -2.14 13.17 -2.98
CA ALA A 179 -2.12 14.39 -3.75
C ALA A 179 -3.54 14.71 -4.23
N VAL A 180 -3.66 15.60 -5.21
CA VAL A 180 -4.95 15.94 -5.81
C VAL A 180 -5.49 14.77 -6.63
N THR A 181 -6.81 14.64 -6.63
CA THR A 181 -7.52 13.86 -7.65
C THR A 181 -7.20 14.40 -9.03
N ARG A 182 -7.33 13.54 -10.04
CA ARG A 182 -7.16 13.98 -11.41
C ARG A 182 -8.26 15.02 -11.74
N PRO A 183 -7.91 16.17 -12.37
CA PRO A 183 -8.91 17.14 -12.76
C PRO A 183 -9.98 16.50 -13.63
N HIS A 184 -11.25 16.70 -13.27
CA HIS A 184 -12.43 16.12 -13.93
C HIS A 184 -12.56 14.59 -13.84
N ASP A 185 -11.79 13.94 -12.97
CA ASP A 185 -11.87 12.50 -12.76
C ASP A 185 -11.77 12.17 -11.27
N SER A 186 -12.91 11.78 -10.71
CA SER A 186 -13.04 11.43 -9.29
C SER A 186 -12.60 10.00 -8.98
N THR A 187 -12.26 9.18 -9.99
CA THR A 187 -11.82 7.80 -9.76
C THR A 187 -10.34 7.70 -9.44
N GLU A 188 -9.53 8.62 -9.98
CA GLU A 188 -8.08 8.60 -9.83
C GLU A 188 -7.57 9.51 -8.70
N LEU A 189 -6.76 8.94 -7.81
CA LEU A 189 -6.02 9.65 -6.76
C LEU A 189 -4.52 9.35 -6.83
N LYS A 190 -3.71 10.39 -7.01
CA LYS A 190 -2.24 10.23 -6.97
C LYS A 190 -1.74 10.20 -5.53
N VAL A 191 -0.80 9.30 -5.23
CA VAL A 191 -0.15 9.18 -3.92
C VAL A 191 1.36 9.22 -4.08
N CYS A 192 2.00 10.17 -3.41
CA CYS A 192 3.46 10.27 -3.36
C CYS A 192 3.99 9.34 -2.28
N LEU A 193 4.96 8.48 -2.64
CA LEU A 193 5.55 7.48 -1.75
C LEU A 193 6.99 7.88 -1.41
N ALA A 194 7.25 8.04 -0.12
CA ALA A 194 8.56 8.39 0.45
C ALA A 194 9.17 7.26 1.30
N GLY A 195 8.38 6.27 1.72
CA GLY A 195 8.89 5.16 2.52
C GLY A 195 9.35 5.58 3.92
N VAL A 196 10.07 4.70 4.62
CA VAL A 196 10.52 4.98 6.00
C VAL A 196 11.86 5.72 6.03
N GLN A 197 12.70 5.55 5.01
CA GLN A 197 14.00 6.25 4.91
C GLN A 197 13.97 7.48 3.99
N GLY A 198 12.79 7.91 3.51
CA GLY A 198 12.67 9.05 2.59
C GLY A 198 13.11 8.74 1.15
N GLY A 199 13.11 7.46 0.76
CA GLY A 199 13.44 6.95 -0.58
C GLY A 199 12.23 6.53 -1.41
N ASN A 200 12.44 5.64 -2.39
CA ASN A 200 11.37 5.04 -3.20
C ASN A 200 10.79 3.76 -2.57
N GLU A 201 10.93 3.59 -1.25
CA GLU A 201 10.66 2.32 -0.57
C GLU A 201 9.18 1.96 -0.55
N VAL A 202 8.84 0.75 -1.01
CA VAL A 202 7.48 0.16 -0.94
C VAL A 202 7.39 -0.92 0.14
N GLY A 203 7.86 -0.58 1.35
CA GLY A 203 7.77 -1.44 2.53
C GLY A 203 6.35 -1.59 3.08
N ALA A 204 6.19 -2.39 4.14
CA ALA A 204 4.89 -2.60 4.79
C ALA A 204 4.22 -1.30 5.26
N GLN A 205 5.02 -0.32 5.69
CA GLN A 205 4.55 1.00 6.13
C GLN A 205 3.92 1.82 5.00
N VAL A 206 4.21 1.50 3.74
CA VAL A 206 3.58 2.12 2.56
C VAL A 206 2.42 1.27 2.06
N MET A 207 2.64 -0.03 1.91
CA MET A 207 1.68 -0.93 1.28
C MET A 207 0.41 -1.14 2.13
N ALA A 208 0.55 -1.22 3.45
CA ALA A 208 -0.60 -1.46 4.32
C ALA A 208 -1.54 -0.26 4.44
N PRO A 209 -1.06 1.00 4.51
CA PRO A 209 -1.99 2.11 4.43
C PRO A 209 -2.61 2.28 3.04
N LEU A 210 -1.88 1.96 1.96
CA LEU A 210 -2.37 2.17 0.59
C LEU A 210 -3.65 1.37 0.28
N GLY A 211 -3.80 0.15 0.78
CA GLY A 211 -5.02 -0.63 0.55
C GLY A 211 -6.26 0.01 1.18
N LEU A 212 -6.15 0.49 2.43
CA LEU A 212 -7.23 1.28 3.04
C LEU A 212 -7.49 2.56 2.24
N ILE A 213 -6.44 3.26 1.82
CA ILE A 213 -6.61 4.49 1.03
C ILE A 213 -7.37 4.24 -0.27
N LEU A 214 -7.08 3.13 -0.94
CA LEU A 214 -7.79 2.70 -2.13
C LEU A 214 -9.26 2.35 -1.85
N MET A 215 -9.55 1.68 -0.73
CA MET A 215 -10.94 1.40 -0.32
C MET A 215 -11.73 2.70 -0.13
N ARG A 216 -11.15 3.70 0.56
CA ARG A 216 -11.82 4.99 0.78
C ARG A 216 -11.94 5.82 -0.49
N GLN A 217 -10.94 5.77 -1.36
CA GLN A 217 -11.02 6.37 -2.68
C GLN A 217 -12.14 5.72 -3.51
N ALA A 218 -12.38 4.42 -3.34
CA ALA A 218 -13.50 3.73 -3.99
C ALA A 218 -14.87 4.20 -3.48
N ASP A 219 -15.02 4.42 -2.17
CA ASP A 219 -16.25 5.01 -1.62
C ASP A 219 -16.53 6.39 -2.23
N TYR A 220 -15.49 7.25 -2.29
CA TYR A 220 -15.60 8.58 -2.89
C TYR A 220 -15.92 8.51 -4.39
N ALA A 221 -15.24 7.67 -5.16
CA ALA A 221 -15.48 7.53 -6.60
C ALA A 221 -16.92 7.11 -6.89
N LEU A 222 -17.46 6.15 -6.13
CA LEU A 222 -18.87 5.74 -6.23
C LEU A 222 -19.83 6.88 -5.88
N TYR A 223 -19.53 7.63 -4.82
CA TYR A 223 -20.33 8.79 -4.41
C TYR A 223 -20.33 9.91 -5.45
N ALA A 224 -19.17 10.26 -5.99
CA ALA A 224 -18.99 11.39 -6.89
C ALA A 224 -19.51 11.13 -8.32
N THR A 225 -19.58 9.86 -8.73
CA THR A 225 -20.03 9.47 -10.07
C THR A 225 -21.47 8.99 -10.12
N ARG A 226 -22.18 8.93 -8.98
CA ARG A 226 -23.61 8.61 -8.95
C ARG A 226 -24.39 9.67 -9.75
N PRO A 227 -25.44 9.29 -10.50
CA PRO A 227 -26.35 10.25 -11.12
C PRO A 227 -26.91 11.20 -10.04
N SER A 228 -27.01 12.49 -10.34
CA SER A 228 -27.77 13.42 -9.51
C SER A 228 -29.26 13.13 -9.67
N ASP A 229 -30.00 13.00 -8.57
CA ASP A 229 -31.46 12.81 -8.58
C ASP A 229 -32.25 14.07 -9.06
N ASP A 230 -31.54 15.10 -9.54
CA ASP A 230 -32.14 16.34 -10.06
C ASP A 230 -32.41 16.20 -11.58
N ASP A 231 -33.56 15.59 -11.90
CA ASP A 231 -34.31 15.75 -13.17
C ASP A 231 -35.46 16.76 -13.01
#